data_AF-F5L7G6-F1
#
_entry.id   AF-F5L7G6-F1
#
_cell.length_a   1.000
_cell.length_b   1.000
_cell.length_c   1.000
_cell.angle_alpha   90.00
_cell.angle_beta   90.00
_cell.angle_gamma   90.00
#
_symmetry.space_group_name_H-M   'P 1'
#
loop_
_entity.id
_entity.type
_entity.pdbx_description
1 polymer ?
#
loop_
_entity_poly.entity_id
_entity_poly.type
_entity_poly.pdbx_seq_one_letter_code
_entity_poly.pdbx_strand_id
1 'polypeptide(L)' 'MAVDSTIDVGYGGGRVARFKDQIVTTNISAGGDSGSLVTTLDNIAVGLLFAGSSQATIVNQIENVRALLGIEVAEEML' A
#
# COMPACT_ATOMS: atom_id res chain seq x y z
N MET A 1 2.41 -7.94 11.69
CA MET A 1 2.29 -7.70 10.23
C MET A 1 1.50 -8.85 9.64
N ALA A 2 0.77 -8.62 8.55
CA ALA A 2 -0.05 -9.63 7.88
C ALA A 2 -0.12 -9.38 6.37
N VAL A 3 -0.42 -10.42 5.61
CA VAL A 3 -0.72 -10.40 4.17
C VAL A 3 -2.11 -10.98 3.93
N ASP A 4 -2.67 -10.83 2.73
CA ASP A 4 -4.04 -11.26 2.39
C ASP A 4 -5.12 -10.73 3.36
N SER A 5 -4.93 -9.50 3.83
CA SER A 5 -5.82 -8.92 4.83
C SER A 5 -7.01 -8.21 4.17
N THR A 6 -8.18 -8.31 4.80
CA THR A 6 -9.34 -7.48 4.48
C THR A 6 -9.44 -6.33 5.47
N ILE A 7 -9.41 -5.09 4.98
CA ILE A 7 -9.36 -3.88 5.79
C ILE A 7 -10.51 -2.93 5.39
N ASP A 8 -11.17 -2.36 6.39
CA ASP A 8 -12.15 -1.29 6.20
C ASP A 8 -11.49 0.08 6.44
N VAL A 9 -11.56 0.96 5.44
CA VAL A 9 -10.93 2.29 5.46
C VAL A 9 -12.00 3.37 5.45
N GLY A 10 -11.91 4.31 6.38
CA GLY A 10 -12.83 5.45 6.46
C GLY A 10 -12.47 6.56 5.46
N TYR A 11 -13.45 7.01 4.67
CA TYR A 11 -13.32 8.09 3.69
C TYR A 11 -14.07 9.37 4.12
N GLY A 12 -14.34 9.51 5.42
CA GLY A 12 -15.09 10.62 5.99
C GLY A 12 -16.58 10.61 5.62
N GLY A 13 -17.37 11.39 6.37
CA GLY A 13 -18.82 11.49 6.15
C GLY A 13 -19.57 10.18 6.35
N GLY A 14 -19.09 9.31 7.24
CA GLY A 14 -19.67 7.98 7.48
C GLY A 14 -19.41 6.95 6.38
N ARG A 15 -18.64 7.29 5.34
CA ARG A 15 -18.33 6.37 4.24
C ARG A 15 -17.15 5.48 4.60
N VAL A 16 -17.30 4.19 4.33
CA VAL A 16 -16.27 3.17 4.54
C VAL A 16 -16.10 2.38 3.24
N ALA A 17 -14.86 2.17 2.84
CA ALA A 17 -14.51 1.30 1.72
C ALA A 17 -13.76 0.07 2.23
N ARG A 18 -14.11 -1.10 1.69
CA ARG A 18 -13.50 -2.38 2.05
C ARG A 18 -12.48 -2.79 0.99
N PHE A 19 -11.26 -3.05 1.42
CA PHE A 19 -10.15 -3.50 0.59
C PHE A 19 -9.79 -4.93 0.99
N LYS A 20 -9.51 -5.78 0.00
CA LYS A 20 -9.05 -7.16 0.19
C LYS A 20 -7.63 -7.30 -0.36
N ASP A 21 -6.94 -8.38 0.01
CA ASP A 21 -5.58 -8.66 -0.45
C ASP A 21 -4.62 -7.49 -0.16
N GLN A 22 -4.67 -7.01 1.08
CA GLN A 22 -3.83 -5.92 1.56
C GLN A 22 -2.68 -6.45 2.41
N ILE A 23 -1.55 -5.77 2.33
CA ILE A 23 -0.43 -5.95 3.26
C ILE A 23 -0.63 -4.96 4.42
N VAL A 24 -0.49 -5.47 5.65
CA VAL A 24 -0.55 -4.68 6.88
C VAL A 24 0.80 -4.70 7.57
N THR A 25 1.41 -3.52 7.69
CA THR A 25 2.66 -3.33 8.43
C THR A 25 2.41 -2.61 9.75
N THR A 26 3.46 -2.44 10.55
CA THR A 26 3.45 -1.43 11.62
C THR A 26 3.34 -0.03 11.01
N ASN A 27 3.07 0.97 11.84
CA ASN A 27 3.12 2.36 11.40
C ASN A 27 4.53 2.74 10.93
N ILE A 28 4.68 2.89 9.61
CA ILE A 28 5.92 3.31 8.95
C ILE A 28 5.68 4.55 8.07
N SER A 29 4.56 5.25 8.26
CA SER A 29 4.11 6.30 7.36
C SER A 29 3.32 7.41 8.04
N ALA A 30 3.32 8.59 7.45
CA ALA A 30 2.50 9.72 7.83
C ALA A 30 1.50 10.11 6.73
N GLY A 31 0.56 11.00 7.07
CA GLY A 31 -0.30 11.62 6.09
C GLY A 31 0.52 12.41 5.06
N GLY A 32 0.31 12.14 3.78
CA GLY A 32 1.13 12.68 2.69
C GLY A 32 1.98 11.62 1.98
N ASP A 33 2.29 10.51 2.64
CA ASP A 33 3.08 9.42 2.05
C ASP A 33 2.25 8.53 1.10
N SER A 34 0.93 8.75 1.02
CA SER A 34 0.03 8.03 0.13
C SER A 34 0.53 8.03 -1.32
N GLY A 35 0.61 6.84 -1.91
CA GLY A 35 1.17 6.60 -3.24
C GLY A 35 2.65 6.22 -3.24
N SER A 36 3.35 6.31 -2.11
CA SER A 36 4.75 5.90 -2.01
C SER A 36 4.92 4.41 -2.28
N LEU A 37 6.00 4.08 -3.01
CA LEU A 37 6.45 2.71 -3.18
C LEU A 37 7.05 2.22 -1.88
N VAL A 38 6.53 1.11 -1.38
CA VAL A 38 7.10 0.37 -0.25
C VAL A 38 8.01 -0.71 -0.80
N THR A 39 9.23 -0.77 -0.27
CA THR A 39 10.25 -1.73 -0.69
C THR A 39 10.74 -2.57 0.48
N THR A 40 11.40 -3.69 0.17
CA THR A 40 12.32 -4.33 1.11
C THR A 40 13.58 -3.46 1.29
N LEU A 41 14.42 -3.81 2.27
CA LEU A 41 15.72 -3.16 2.47
C LEU A 41 16.69 -3.38 1.29
N ASP A 42 16.44 -4.41 0.48
CA ASP A 42 17.20 -4.72 -0.75
C ASP A 42 16.59 -4.05 -2.00
N ASN A 43 15.74 -3.02 -1.82
CA ASN A 43 15.05 -2.29 -2.89
C ASN A 43 14.11 -3.11 -3.77
N ILE A 44 13.59 -4.24 -3.26
CA ILE A 44 12.57 -5.00 -3.97
C ILE A 44 11.22 -4.36 -3.73
N ALA A 45 10.50 -4.00 -4.80
CA ALA A 45 9.16 -3.43 -4.71
C ALA A 45 8.18 -4.42 -4.07
N VAL A 46 7.45 -3.96 -3.05
CA VAL A 46 6.47 -4.77 -2.30
C VAL A 46 5.05 -4.28 -2.58
N GLY A 47 4.84 -2.96 -2.62
CA GLY A 47 3.50 -2.43 -2.80
C GLY A 47 3.39 -0.92 -2.79
N LEU A 48 2.17 -0.42 -2.97
CA LEU A 48 1.85 1.00 -2.88
C LEU A 48 1.06 1.30 -1.62
N LEU A 49 1.62 2.18 -0.79
CA LEU A 49 0.98 2.68 0.40
C LEU A 49 -0.26 3.48 0.03
N PHE A 50 -1.40 3.24 0.66
CA PHE A 50 -2.62 4.02 0.39
C PHE A 50 -3.41 4.46 1.63
N ALA A 51 -3.25 3.77 2.76
CA ALA A 51 -3.92 4.14 4.00
C ALA A 51 -3.03 3.89 5.21
N GLY A 52 -3.36 4.51 6.33
CA GLY A 52 -2.61 4.35 7.57
C GLY A 52 -3.34 4.89 8.79
N SER A 53 -2.80 4.56 9.95
CA SER A 53 -3.24 5.02 11.26
C SER A 53 -2.02 5.15 12.18
N SER A 54 -2.24 5.54 13.43
CA SER A 54 -1.18 5.54 14.44
C SER A 54 -0.57 4.15 14.70
N GLN A 55 -1.24 3.07 14.29
CA GLN A 55 -0.84 1.69 14.61
C GLN A 55 -0.32 0.92 13.39
N ALA A 56 -0.80 1.24 12.19
CA ALA A 56 -0.57 0.42 11.00
C ALA A 56 -0.54 1.25 9.73
N THR A 57 0.23 0.76 8.77
CA THR A 57 0.25 1.22 7.38
C THR A 57 -0.32 0.11 6.50
N ILE A 58 -1.16 0.50 5.53
CA ILE A 58 -1.85 -0.41 4.62
C ILE A 58 -1.35 -0.18 3.21
N VAL A 59 -0.95 -1.28 2.57
CA VAL A 59 -0.23 -1.28 1.31
C VAL A 59 -0.91 -2.25 0.34
N ASN A 60 -1.14 -1.80 -0.89
CA ASN A 60 -1.60 -2.65 -1.99
C ASN A 60 -0.46 -3.53 -2.50
N GLN A 61 -0.74 -4.78 -2.86
CA GLN A 61 0.23 -5.67 -3.49
C GLN A 61 0.75 -5.07 -4.81
N ILE A 62 2.06 -4.98 -4.99
CA ILE A 62 2.66 -4.35 -6.19
C ILE A 62 2.24 -5.07 -7.48
N GLU A 63 2.11 -6.40 -7.45
CA GLU A 63 1.72 -7.19 -8.62
C GLU A 63 0.31 -6.85 -9.09
N ASN A 64 -0.63 -6.61 -8.17
CA ASN A 64 -1.99 -6.19 -8.52
C ASN A 64 -1.99 -4.80 -9.17
N VAL A 65 -1.17 -3.88 -8.65
CA VAL A 65 -1.01 -2.53 -9.20
C VAL A 65 -0.44 -2.60 -10.62
N ARG A 66 0.66 -3.34 -10.82
CA ARG A 66 1.31 -3.53 -12.12
C ARG A 66 0.36 -4.11 -13.15
N ALA A 67 -0.35 -5.18 -12.78
CA ALA A 67 -1.30 -5.86 -13.66
C ALA A 67 -2.48 -4.96 -14.07
N LEU A 68 -3.05 -4.19 -13.14
CA LEU A 68 -4.20 -3.34 -13.40
C LEU A 68 -3.84 -2.08 -14.20
N LEU A 69 -2.66 -1.51 -13.97
CA LEU A 69 -2.23 -0.28 -14.65
C LEU A 69 -1.42 -0.55 -15.93
N GLY A 70 -0.95 -1.78 -16.15
CA GLY A 70 -0.09 -2.12 -17.29
C GLY A 70 1.27 -1.44 -17.20
N ILE A 71 1.85 -1.37 -16.00
CA ILE A 71 3.12 -0.69 -15.74
C ILE A 71 4.19 -1.65 -15.19
N GLU A 72 5.45 -1.24 -15.34
CA GLU A 72 6.61 -1.94 -14.82
C GLU A 72 7.42 -1.06 -13.86
N VAL A 73 8.13 -1.69 -12.93
CA VAL A 73 9.12 -0.98 -12.09
C VAL A 73 10.35 -0.73 -12.95
N ALA A 74 10.73 0.54 -13.11
CA ALA A 74 11.89 0.91 -13.90
C ALA A 74 13.19 0.43 -13.24
N GLU A 75 14.10 -0.14 -14.03
CA GLU A 75 15.44 -0.54 -13.57
C GLU A 75 16.44 0.63 -13.54
N GLU A 76 16.16 1.71 -14.28
CA GLU A 76 17.01 2.90 -14.37
C GLU A 76 16.19 4.18 -14.11
N MET A 77 16.77 5.12 -13.36
CA MET A 77 16.20 6.47 -13.27
C MET A 77 16.58 7.27 -14.52
N LEU A 78 15.58 7.90 -15.16
CA LEU A 78 15.75 8.83 -16.28
C LEU A 78 16.62 10.03 -15.91
#